data_AF-U1N5L0-F1
#
_entry.id   AF-U1N5L0-F1
#
_cell.length_a   1.000
_cell.length_b   1.000
_cell.length_c   1.000
_cell.angle_alpha   90.00
_cell.angle_beta   90.00
_cell.angle_gamma   90.00
#
_symmetry.space_group_name_H-M   'P 1'
#
loop_
_entity.id
_entity.type
_entity.pdbx_description
1 polymer ?
#
loop_
_entity_poly.entity_id
_entity_poly.type
_entity_poly.pdbx_seq_one_letter_code
_entity_poly.pdbx_strand_id
1 'polypeptide(L)'
;MLDFLRRWLDIGDPVRPRGRLPELLAEYPPYRAPFPGDPNSLRLAECEENLRYLLSAREERLAVVGGLLQEFGLDARAGLSEEDPRPFLRALDRWALEEWPSAWTPAFPSRSAEQLSSPKEGERIALSMLMDVAILLGEIVVRRRPDYAWRLDTAEENRDMISHRRVVVAKLREGPDWAGTVLDFENICISEFDRIGRGLNYDVLGRRVPGTGAKYIPPAYSVPLGHMAQVALEGGYDPPGDRRAALPVEGAPETPGSPDPASPHVYDKAEYHAHVLAHEYGLDPEQATAQAAVPTAFFFGWLASRGLLRDDWAKSARQRIAAYNERRITAVELWDWFDRCLIGSMLSDEGNAFARFYFRFEGEPGYYDDLTAALAADMPSSFHVPYTFENQARVDAVVDARYAQWREQAQKDGALSLPPNARPARGGRVPGAATGRSARVSLRTACAGTVLVFMLTWAFLGQHPRGASFLAVCFGGAAVFLPLVFLLVRARETPGGESQKAACAQAAGLLVLGMLAYVWPACSMLLDGRAAPRKGDWEFFVLGVALFAAGVWRAPKSPAVKR
;
A
#
# COMPACT_ATOMS: atom_id res chain seq x y z
N MET A 1 30.06 -35.26 18.91
CA MET A 1 28.61 -34.98 18.84
C MET A 1 28.34 -33.51 18.52
N LEU A 2 28.97 -32.54 19.21
CA LEU A 2 28.91 -31.12 18.86
C LEU A 2 29.52 -30.78 17.48
N ASP A 3 30.62 -31.42 17.08
CA ASP A 3 31.19 -31.25 15.72
C ASP A 3 30.36 -31.92 14.61
N PHE A 4 29.66 -33.00 14.96
CA PHE A 4 28.73 -33.68 14.05
C PHE A 4 27.46 -32.84 13.87
N LEU A 5 26.97 -32.20 14.93
CA LEU A 5 25.85 -31.26 14.89
C LEU A 5 26.23 -29.96 14.17
N ARG A 6 27.46 -29.45 14.29
CA ARG A 6 27.95 -28.32 13.47
C ARG A 6 27.97 -28.64 11.97
N ARG A 7 28.47 -29.82 11.59
CA ARG A 7 28.49 -30.29 10.19
C ARG A 7 27.12 -30.66 9.61
N TRP A 8 26.15 -30.98 10.46
CA TRP A 8 24.80 -31.38 10.04
C TRP A 8 23.81 -30.20 10.05
N LEU A 9 24.05 -29.18 10.89
CA LEU A 9 23.35 -27.88 10.84
C LEU A 9 23.96 -26.93 9.80
N ASP A 10 25.17 -27.20 9.31
CA ASP A 10 25.65 -26.77 7.98
C ASP A 10 24.81 -27.51 6.91
N ILE A 11 23.56 -27.08 6.77
CA ILE A 11 22.86 -27.14 5.48
C ILE A 11 23.81 -26.41 4.53
N GLY A 12 24.52 -27.19 3.70
CA GLY A 12 25.75 -26.77 3.04
C GLY A 12 25.70 -25.31 2.60
N ASP A 13 26.72 -24.55 3.02
CA ASP A 13 26.96 -23.18 2.57
C ASP A 13 26.61 -23.13 1.08
N PRO A 14 25.54 -22.42 0.66
CA PRO A 14 25.09 -22.46 -0.72
C PRO A 14 26.31 -22.08 -1.54
N VAL A 15 26.80 -23.02 -2.36
CA VAL A 15 28.05 -22.88 -3.11
C VAL A 15 28.11 -21.44 -3.62
N ARG A 16 28.95 -20.60 -2.99
CA ARG A 16 29.01 -19.19 -3.35
C ARG A 16 29.23 -19.15 -4.87
N PRO A 17 28.43 -18.39 -5.62
CA PRO A 17 28.69 -18.20 -7.04
C PRO A 17 30.16 -17.80 -7.18
N ARG A 18 30.94 -18.59 -7.92
CA ARG A 18 32.35 -18.27 -8.18
C ARG A 18 32.37 -17.14 -9.20
N GLY A 19 32.56 -15.91 -8.75
CA GLY A 19 32.83 -14.73 -9.58
C GLY A 19 34.19 -14.14 -9.24
N ARG A 20 34.77 -13.37 -10.15
CA ARG A 20 36.07 -12.69 -9.94
C ARG A 20 35.90 -11.40 -9.15
N LEU A 21 34.67 -10.89 -9.07
CA LEU A 21 34.37 -9.61 -8.44
C LEU A 21 34.85 -9.48 -6.97
N PRO A 22 34.69 -10.45 -6.07
CA PRO A 22 35.11 -10.29 -4.67
C PRO A 22 36.62 -10.10 -4.52
N GLU A 23 37.41 -10.75 -5.38
CA GLU A 23 38.88 -10.61 -5.41
C GLU A 23 39.28 -9.21 -5.87
N LEU A 24 38.64 -8.70 -6.93
CA LEU A 24 38.86 -7.34 -7.42
C LEU A 24 38.38 -6.28 -6.42
N LEU A 25 37.33 -6.58 -5.65
CA LEU A 25 36.81 -5.68 -4.63
C LEU A 25 37.69 -5.57 -3.38
N ALA A 26 38.63 -6.51 -3.16
CA ALA A 26 39.51 -6.49 -1.98
C ALA A 26 40.43 -5.26 -1.94
N GLU A 27 40.84 -4.75 -3.10
CA GLU A 27 41.68 -3.55 -3.24
C GLU A 27 40.89 -2.33 -3.75
N TYR A 28 39.57 -2.44 -3.87
CA TYR A 28 38.74 -1.37 -4.42
C TYR A 28 38.69 -0.17 -3.48
N PRO A 29 38.84 1.06 -3.97
CA PRO A 29 38.94 2.23 -3.11
C PRO A 29 37.58 2.57 -2.49
N PRO A 30 37.53 2.90 -1.19
CA PRO A 30 36.28 3.27 -0.52
C PRO A 30 35.75 4.62 -1.02
N TYR A 31 34.44 4.78 -1.10
CA TYR A 31 33.77 6.05 -1.36
C TYR A 31 33.43 6.71 -0.03
N ARG A 32 34.08 7.84 0.29
CA ARG A 32 33.96 8.50 1.59
C ARG A 32 33.31 9.86 1.45
N ALA A 33 31.96 9.87 1.42
CA ALA A 33 31.22 11.12 1.52
C ALA A 33 31.61 11.87 2.82
N PRO A 34 31.79 13.21 2.78
CA PRO A 34 32.16 14.00 3.96
C PRO A 34 31.21 13.82 5.14
N PHE A 35 29.91 13.68 4.86
CA PHE A 35 28.87 13.49 5.86
C PHE A 35 28.05 12.23 5.56
N PRO A 36 28.47 11.05 6.03
CA PRO A 36 27.70 9.82 5.87
C PRO A 36 26.50 9.79 6.82
N GLY A 37 25.51 8.95 6.52
CA GLY A 37 24.36 8.69 7.39
C GLY A 37 23.01 8.98 6.74
N ASP A 38 21.96 8.95 7.56
CA ASP A 38 20.58 9.23 7.12
C ASP A 38 20.48 10.71 6.67
N PRO A 39 20.15 10.99 5.39
CA PRO A 39 20.00 12.35 4.87
C PRO A 39 19.00 13.21 5.64
N ASN A 40 17.98 12.61 6.26
CA ASN A 40 17.01 13.32 7.07
C ASN A 40 17.57 13.79 8.41
N SER A 41 18.65 13.15 8.88
CA SER A 41 19.38 13.55 10.08
C SER A 41 20.45 14.62 9.82
N LEU A 42 20.84 14.82 8.55
CA LEU A 42 21.83 15.81 8.15
C LEU A 42 21.21 17.21 7.95
N ARG A 43 22.03 18.24 8.18
CA ARG A 43 21.70 19.62 7.81
C ARG A 43 21.78 19.76 6.29
N LEU A 44 20.97 20.64 5.71
CA LEU A 44 20.98 20.87 4.25
C LEU A 44 22.38 21.23 3.72
N ALA A 45 23.16 22.04 4.46
CA ALA A 45 24.53 22.38 4.11
C ALA A 45 25.49 21.17 4.09
N GLU A 46 25.24 20.15 4.91
CA GLU A 46 26.01 18.90 4.92
C GLU A 46 25.65 18.03 3.71
N CYS A 47 24.37 17.97 3.34
CA CYS A 47 23.94 17.37 2.08
C CYS A 47 24.57 18.08 0.87
N GLU A 48 24.64 19.41 0.88
CA GLU A 48 25.27 20.19 -0.19
C GLU A 48 26.77 19.94 -0.29
N GLU A 49 27.46 19.71 0.84
CA GLU A 49 28.86 19.26 0.84
C GLU A 49 29.00 17.89 0.20
N ASN A 50 28.10 16.94 0.48
CA ASN A 50 28.12 15.63 -0.17
C ASN A 50 27.92 15.74 -1.69
N LEU A 51 27.02 16.62 -2.15
CA LEU A 51 26.87 16.90 -3.59
C LEU A 51 28.16 17.47 -4.19
N ARG A 52 28.76 18.48 -3.54
CA ARG A 52 30.02 19.08 -3.99
C ARG A 52 31.16 18.07 -4.04
N TYR A 53 31.23 17.20 -3.03
CA TYR A 53 32.18 16.09 -3.01
C TYR A 53 31.98 15.17 -4.22
N LEU A 54 30.76 14.69 -4.47
CA LEU A 54 30.47 13.84 -5.63
C LEU A 54 30.93 14.50 -6.93
N LEU A 55 30.53 15.75 -7.15
CA LEU A 55 30.90 16.50 -8.35
C LEU A 55 32.42 16.64 -8.52
N SER A 56 33.16 16.85 -7.42
CA SER A 56 34.62 16.98 -7.42
C SER A 56 35.35 15.65 -7.65
N ALA A 57 34.82 14.55 -7.11
CA ALA A 57 35.43 13.22 -7.18
C ALA A 57 35.03 12.45 -8.45
N ARG A 58 34.01 12.93 -9.17
CA ARG A 58 33.31 12.20 -10.24
C ARG A 58 34.23 11.58 -11.29
N GLU A 59 35.13 12.36 -11.89
CA GLU A 59 35.99 11.84 -12.97
C GLU A 59 36.99 10.80 -12.46
N GLU A 60 37.47 10.94 -11.22
CA GLU A 60 38.31 9.94 -10.57
C GLU A 60 37.51 8.65 -10.33
N ARG A 61 36.29 8.76 -9.80
CA ARG A 61 35.42 7.60 -9.55
C ARG A 61 34.98 6.89 -10.84
N LEU A 62 34.74 7.63 -11.93
CA LEU A 62 34.51 7.05 -13.25
C LEU A 62 35.73 6.26 -13.75
N ALA A 63 36.95 6.74 -13.50
CA ALA A 63 38.16 6.01 -13.84
C ALA A 63 38.31 4.72 -13.01
N VAL A 64 37.97 4.77 -11.71
CA VAL A 64 37.98 3.61 -10.82
C VAL A 64 37.03 2.51 -11.31
N VAL A 65 35.75 2.83 -11.54
CA VAL A 65 34.79 1.83 -12.04
C VAL A 65 35.10 1.41 -13.47
N GLY A 66 35.64 2.31 -14.31
CA GLY A 66 36.11 1.97 -15.64
C GLY A 66 37.22 0.91 -15.63
N GLY A 67 38.19 1.04 -14.71
CA GLY A 67 39.24 0.02 -14.53
C GLY A 67 38.68 -1.32 -14.07
N LEU A 68 37.72 -1.33 -13.15
CA LEU A 68 37.03 -2.56 -12.73
C LEU A 68 36.27 -3.20 -13.88
N LEU A 69 35.46 -2.44 -14.62
CA LEU A 69 34.65 -2.94 -15.72
C LEU A 69 35.52 -3.48 -16.87
N GLN A 70 36.72 -2.92 -17.06
CA GLN A 70 37.68 -3.40 -18.05
C GLN A 70 38.15 -4.85 -17.75
N GLU A 71 38.25 -5.26 -16.48
CA GLU A 71 38.56 -6.65 -16.09
C GLU A 71 37.51 -7.67 -16.55
N PHE A 72 36.32 -7.17 -16.90
CA PHE A 72 35.19 -7.93 -17.44
C PHE A 72 34.94 -7.65 -18.93
N GLY A 73 35.82 -6.90 -19.59
CA GLY A 73 35.71 -6.58 -21.02
C GLY A 73 34.68 -5.49 -21.35
N LEU A 74 34.26 -4.69 -20.37
CA LEU A 74 33.33 -3.58 -20.57
C LEU A 74 34.09 -2.26 -20.69
N ASP A 75 33.86 -1.53 -21.78
CA ASP A 75 34.43 -0.19 -22.00
C ASP A 75 33.49 0.90 -21.49
N ALA A 76 33.73 1.36 -20.25
CA ALA A 76 32.96 2.46 -19.65
C ALA A 76 33.11 3.78 -20.44
N ARG A 77 34.22 4.00 -21.15
CA ARG A 77 34.41 5.21 -21.96
C ARG A 77 33.48 5.19 -23.16
N ALA A 78 33.35 4.05 -23.84
CA ALA A 78 32.38 3.87 -24.91
C ALA A 78 30.95 4.17 -24.41
N GLY A 79 30.58 3.62 -23.25
CA GLY A 79 29.30 3.93 -22.59
C GLY A 79 29.07 5.42 -22.34
N LEU A 80 30.12 6.17 -22.00
CA LEU A 80 30.06 7.61 -21.74
C LEU A 80 30.10 8.49 -23.01
N SER A 81 30.73 8.04 -24.11
CA SER A 81 31.00 8.87 -25.28
C SER A 81 30.22 8.53 -26.54
N GLU A 82 29.77 7.28 -26.73
CA GLU A 82 29.06 6.87 -27.94
C GLU A 82 27.67 7.50 -28.04
N GLU A 83 27.16 7.74 -29.25
CA GLU A 83 25.84 8.35 -29.42
C GLU A 83 24.73 7.45 -28.82
N ASP A 84 24.83 6.14 -29.05
CA ASP A 84 23.91 5.14 -28.51
C ASP A 84 24.56 4.33 -27.36
N PRO A 85 24.21 4.59 -26.09
CA PRO A 85 24.76 3.85 -24.96
C PRO A 85 24.07 2.50 -24.70
N ARG A 86 23.01 2.13 -25.43
CA ARG A 86 22.22 0.91 -25.17
C ARG A 86 23.05 -0.38 -25.22
N PRO A 87 23.99 -0.57 -26.17
CA PRO A 87 24.86 -1.75 -26.15
C PRO A 87 25.68 -1.87 -24.86
N PHE A 88 26.23 -0.76 -24.38
CA PHE A 88 26.96 -0.71 -23.12
C PHE A 88 26.05 -0.99 -21.92
N LEU A 89 24.87 -0.37 -21.85
CA LEU A 89 23.92 -0.58 -20.75
C LEU A 89 23.46 -2.04 -20.66
N ARG A 90 23.24 -2.72 -21.80
CA ARG A 90 22.94 -4.17 -21.83
C ARG A 90 24.10 -5.03 -21.36
N ALA A 91 25.33 -4.67 -21.71
CA ALA A 91 26.52 -5.37 -21.26
C ALA A 91 26.72 -5.20 -19.74
N LEU A 92 26.49 -3.99 -19.23
CA LEU A 92 26.56 -3.67 -17.80
C LEU A 92 25.52 -4.46 -16.98
N ASP A 93 24.29 -4.55 -17.48
CA ASP A 93 23.24 -5.36 -16.87
C ASP A 93 23.62 -6.86 -16.79
N ARG A 94 24.13 -7.41 -17.90
CA ARG A 94 24.61 -8.80 -17.93
C ARG A 94 25.75 -9.04 -16.94
N TRP A 95 26.72 -8.13 -16.90
CA TRP A 95 27.81 -8.19 -15.93
C TRP A 95 27.30 -8.17 -14.48
N ALA A 96 26.32 -7.33 -14.17
CA ALA A 96 25.71 -7.28 -12.84
C ALA A 96 25.04 -8.62 -12.49
N LEU A 97 24.26 -9.20 -13.40
CA LEU A 97 23.61 -10.49 -13.21
C LEU A 97 24.60 -11.65 -12.99
N GLU A 98 25.75 -11.60 -13.66
CA GLU A 98 26.79 -12.64 -13.59
C GLU A 98 27.68 -12.51 -12.34
N GLU A 99 28.12 -11.30 -12.01
CA GLU A 99 29.20 -11.09 -11.04
C GLU A 99 28.73 -10.64 -9.66
N TRP A 100 27.66 -9.86 -9.56
CA TRP A 100 27.18 -9.36 -8.26
C TRP A 100 26.77 -10.46 -7.26
N PRO A 101 26.19 -11.61 -7.68
CA PRO A 101 25.88 -12.71 -6.75
C PRO A 101 27.09 -13.21 -5.95
N SER A 102 28.30 -13.11 -6.51
CA SER A 102 29.53 -13.55 -5.83
C SER A 102 30.02 -12.56 -4.76
N ALA A 103 29.71 -11.27 -4.92
CA ALA A 103 30.10 -10.20 -4.01
C ALA A 103 29.05 -9.91 -2.93
N TRP A 104 27.81 -10.35 -3.12
CA TRP A 104 26.75 -10.19 -2.13
C TRP A 104 26.95 -11.14 -0.94
N THR A 105 26.61 -10.65 0.26
CA THR A 105 26.61 -11.46 1.49
C THR A 105 25.35 -11.17 2.32
N PRO A 106 24.85 -12.14 3.10
CA PRO A 106 23.73 -11.91 4.02
C PRO A 106 24.01 -10.85 5.11
N ALA A 107 25.25 -10.38 5.25
CA ALA A 107 25.64 -9.33 6.19
C ALA A 107 25.23 -7.92 5.72
N PHE A 108 24.79 -7.76 4.46
CA PHE A 108 24.18 -6.51 4.01
C PHE A 108 22.83 -6.29 4.71
N PRO A 109 22.57 -5.07 5.24
CA PRO A 109 21.29 -4.72 5.84
C PRO A 109 20.11 -5.05 4.92
N SER A 110 18.99 -5.56 5.46
CA SER A 110 17.83 -5.92 4.63
C SER A 110 17.02 -4.73 4.11
N ARG A 111 17.29 -3.52 4.60
CA ARG A 111 16.58 -2.29 4.22
C ARG A 111 17.49 -1.36 3.41
N SER A 112 17.04 -0.92 2.24
CA SER A 112 17.83 -0.02 1.37
C SER A 112 18.27 1.27 2.08
N ALA A 113 17.43 1.85 2.94
CA ALA A 113 17.79 3.05 3.73
C ALA A 113 19.01 2.82 4.64
N GLU A 114 19.15 1.63 5.22
CA GLU A 114 20.29 1.26 6.07
C GLU A 114 21.55 1.02 5.22
N GLN A 115 21.40 0.44 4.03
CA GLN A 115 22.52 0.26 3.10
C GLN A 115 23.04 1.61 2.55
N LEU A 116 22.14 2.51 2.15
CA LEU A 116 22.48 3.85 1.64
C LEU A 116 23.27 4.67 2.67
N SER A 117 22.92 4.51 3.95
CA SER A 117 23.57 5.21 5.07
C SER A 117 24.83 4.51 5.58
N SER A 118 25.17 3.34 5.05
CA SER A 118 26.30 2.53 5.52
C SER A 118 27.65 3.07 5.04
N PRO A 119 28.73 2.87 5.82
CA PRO A 119 30.09 3.04 5.34
C PRO A 119 30.34 2.18 4.09
N LYS A 120 30.94 2.78 3.06
CA LYS A 120 31.26 2.14 1.77
C LYS A 120 32.71 1.65 1.76
N GLU A 121 33.04 0.81 2.74
CA GLU A 121 34.39 0.32 3.00
C GLU A 121 34.40 -1.04 3.69
N GLY A 122 35.57 -1.69 3.77
CA GLY A 122 35.75 -2.95 4.48
C GLY A 122 34.83 -4.07 3.96
N GLU A 123 34.12 -4.76 4.86
CA GLU A 123 33.17 -5.81 4.49
C GLU A 123 32.01 -5.33 3.59
N ARG A 124 31.76 -4.02 3.55
CA ARG A 124 30.72 -3.38 2.72
C ARG A 124 31.31 -2.64 1.52
N ILE A 125 32.53 -2.97 1.10
CA ILE A 125 33.21 -2.30 -0.02
C ILE A 125 32.42 -2.38 -1.34
N ALA A 126 31.57 -3.40 -1.51
CA ALA A 126 30.67 -3.48 -2.66
C ALA A 126 29.76 -2.23 -2.79
N LEU A 127 29.37 -1.58 -1.69
CA LEU A 127 28.59 -0.33 -1.74
C LEU A 127 29.38 0.83 -2.34
N SER A 128 30.72 0.79 -2.27
CA SER A 128 31.60 1.75 -2.95
C SER A 128 31.52 1.57 -4.47
N MET A 129 31.61 0.32 -4.93
CA MET A 129 31.44 -0.02 -6.34
C MET A 129 30.05 0.38 -6.85
N LEU A 130 28.98 0.08 -6.10
CA LEU A 130 27.62 0.44 -6.50
C LEU A 130 27.44 1.96 -6.60
N MET A 131 28.10 2.73 -5.75
CA MET A 131 28.12 4.19 -5.87
C MET A 131 28.80 4.64 -7.16
N ASP A 132 29.89 3.99 -7.58
CA ASP A 132 30.57 4.37 -8.82
C ASP A 132 29.79 3.93 -10.07
N VAL A 133 29.11 2.79 -10.02
CA VAL A 133 28.16 2.37 -11.05
C VAL A 133 27.00 3.38 -11.14
N ALA A 134 26.50 3.87 -10.01
CA ALA A 134 25.49 4.92 -9.98
C ALA A 134 25.99 6.24 -10.60
N ILE A 135 27.23 6.63 -10.31
CA ILE A 135 27.89 7.79 -10.94
C ILE A 135 27.99 7.59 -12.45
N LEU A 136 28.39 6.41 -12.90
CA LEU A 136 28.48 6.06 -14.32
C LEU A 136 27.13 6.17 -15.03
N LEU A 137 26.06 5.58 -14.47
CA LEU A 137 24.71 5.67 -15.03
C LEU A 137 24.21 7.12 -15.09
N GLY A 138 24.42 7.89 -14.02
CA GLY A 138 24.03 9.29 -14.00
C GLY A 138 24.80 10.15 -15.01
N GLU A 139 26.09 9.88 -15.21
CA GLU A 139 26.92 10.59 -16.19
C GLU A 139 26.58 10.23 -17.64
N ILE A 140 26.14 9.00 -17.90
CA ILE A 140 25.60 8.62 -19.21
C ILE A 140 24.42 9.52 -19.58
N VAL A 141 23.54 9.82 -18.62
CA VAL A 141 22.40 10.73 -18.79
C VAL A 141 22.88 12.18 -18.93
N VAL A 142 23.57 12.72 -17.93
CA VAL A 142 23.94 14.15 -17.85
C VAL A 142 24.77 14.61 -19.06
N ARG A 143 25.64 13.75 -19.60
CA ARG A 143 26.48 14.10 -20.78
C ARG A 143 25.69 14.21 -22.08
N ARG A 144 24.53 13.53 -22.19
CA ARG A 144 23.67 13.54 -23.39
C ARG A 144 22.42 14.40 -23.23
N ARG A 145 22.02 14.65 -21.99
CA ARG A 145 20.84 15.42 -21.59
C ARG A 145 21.28 16.63 -20.77
N PRO A 146 21.61 17.77 -21.42
CA PRO A 146 22.07 18.97 -20.72
C PRO A 146 20.99 19.60 -19.84
N ASP A 147 19.74 19.20 -20.03
CA ASP A 147 18.60 19.52 -19.18
C ASP A 147 18.60 18.72 -17.87
N TYR A 148 19.45 17.69 -17.71
CA TYR A 148 19.64 16.94 -16.47
C TYR A 148 20.93 17.36 -15.76
N ALA A 149 20.90 17.33 -14.43
CA ALA A 149 22.09 17.58 -13.62
C ALA A 149 22.06 16.79 -12.31
N TRP A 150 23.25 16.47 -11.80
CA TRP A 150 23.44 16.07 -10.41
C TRP A 150 23.01 17.20 -9.47
N ARG A 151 22.17 16.87 -8.48
CA ARG A 151 21.62 17.83 -7.51
C ARG A 151 21.16 17.14 -6.25
N LEU A 152 20.71 17.92 -5.28
CA LEU A 152 19.96 17.40 -4.16
C LEU A 152 18.46 17.33 -4.48
N ASP A 153 17.83 16.24 -4.09
CA ASP A 153 16.38 16.17 -4.01
C ASP A 153 15.89 17.02 -2.83
N THR A 154 15.48 18.26 -3.12
CA THR A 154 14.97 19.20 -2.12
C THR A 154 13.49 19.49 -2.32
N ALA A 155 12.85 18.75 -3.22
CA ALA A 155 11.44 18.92 -3.54
C ALA A 155 10.59 18.61 -2.29
N GLU A 156 9.62 19.47 -2.00
CA GLU A 156 8.77 19.33 -0.81
C GLU A 156 7.84 18.13 -0.95
N GLU A 157 7.38 17.88 -2.16
CA GLU A 157 6.61 16.71 -2.55
C GLU A 157 7.34 15.38 -2.31
N ASN A 158 8.68 15.40 -2.33
CA ASN A 158 9.51 14.22 -2.10
C ASN A 158 9.89 14.04 -0.63
N ARG A 159 9.38 14.86 0.31
CA ARG A 159 9.83 14.85 1.73
C ARG A 159 9.76 13.46 2.39
N ASP A 160 8.77 12.65 2.01
CA ASP A 160 8.58 11.30 2.55
C ASP A 160 9.24 10.20 1.68
N MET A 161 9.91 10.58 0.60
CA MET A 161 10.64 9.66 -0.28
C MET A 161 12.05 9.39 0.24
N ILE A 162 12.56 8.19 -0.03
CA ILE A 162 13.93 7.80 0.33
C ILE A 162 14.98 8.71 -0.30
N SER A 163 14.68 9.30 -1.46
CA SER A 163 15.56 10.21 -2.21
C SER A 163 15.72 11.58 -1.55
N HIS A 164 14.82 11.98 -0.64
CA HIS A 164 14.85 13.34 -0.08
C HIS A 164 16.20 13.66 0.56
N ARG A 165 16.75 14.82 0.22
CA ARG A 165 18.07 15.35 0.62
C ARG A 165 19.26 14.49 0.18
N ARG A 166 19.08 13.55 -0.75
CA ARG A 166 20.17 12.77 -1.34
C ARG A 166 20.64 13.39 -2.65
N VAL A 167 21.85 13.00 -3.04
CA VAL A 167 22.40 13.33 -4.34
C VAL A 167 21.72 12.45 -5.39
N VAL A 168 21.04 13.09 -6.34
CA VAL A 168 20.28 12.46 -7.41
C VAL A 168 20.62 13.10 -8.75
N VAL A 169 20.27 12.43 -9.85
CA VAL A 169 20.18 13.05 -11.16
C VAL A 169 18.72 13.47 -11.37
N ALA A 170 18.48 14.72 -11.74
CA ALA A 170 17.14 15.19 -12.06
C ALA A 170 17.18 16.25 -13.15
N LYS A 171 16.11 16.31 -13.95
CA LYS A 171 15.93 17.37 -14.94
C LYS A 171 15.77 18.74 -14.25
N LEU A 172 16.24 19.80 -14.91
CA LEU A 172 16.16 21.19 -14.47
C LEU A 172 14.69 21.60 -14.33
N ARG A 173 14.34 22.29 -13.23
CA ARG A 173 12.94 22.70 -13.03
C ARG A 173 12.54 23.73 -14.07
N GLU A 174 11.61 23.34 -14.94
CA GLU A 174 10.97 24.21 -15.92
C GLU A 174 9.65 24.74 -15.33
N GLY A 175 9.77 25.76 -14.49
CA GLY A 175 8.62 26.44 -13.89
C GLY A 175 8.12 25.85 -12.55
N PRO A 176 7.16 26.53 -11.90
CA PRO A 176 6.72 26.22 -10.54
C PRO A 176 5.85 24.95 -10.42
N ASP A 177 5.21 24.51 -11.51
CA ASP A 177 4.23 23.40 -11.48
C ASP A 177 4.82 22.04 -11.90
N TRP A 178 6.10 22.00 -12.27
CA TRP A 178 6.76 20.75 -12.69
C TRP A 178 7.40 20.04 -11.49
N ALA A 179 6.86 18.87 -11.18
CA ALA A 179 7.47 17.88 -10.28
C ALA A 179 8.42 17.03 -11.14
N GLY A 180 9.69 17.41 -11.17
CA GLY A 180 10.69 16.67 -11.95
C GLY A 180 10.95 15.29 -11.38
N THR A 181 11.08 14.28 -12.26
CA THR A 181 11.49 12.94 -11.85
C THR A 181 12.91 12.99 -11.29
N VAL A 182 13.07 12.47 -10.06
CA VAL A 182 14.36 12.28 -9.41
C VAL A 182 14.87 10.86 -9.66
N LEU A 183 16.12 10.76 -10.13
CA LEU A 183 16.80 9.50 -10.40
C LEU A 183 17.88 9.28 -9.34
N ASP A 184 17.53 8.56 -8.27
CA ASP A 184 18.48 8.12 -7.24
C ASP A 184 19.17 6.83 -7.70
N PHE A 185 20.18 6.98 -8.57
CA PHE A 185 20.93 5.86 -9.13
C PHE A 185 21.64 5.02 -8.06
N GLU A 186 22.02 5.60 -6.92
CA GLU A 186 22.63 4.84 -5.82
C GLU A 186 21.60 3.87 -5.21
N ASN A 187 20.40 4.36 -4.92
CA ASN A 187 19.31 3.52 -4.42
C ASN A 187 18.89 2.45 -5.44
N ILE A 188 18.90 2.78 -6.73
CA ILE A 188 18.64 1.79 -7.80
C ILE A 188 19.71 0.69 -7.79
N CYS A 189 20.99 1.05 -7.82
CA CYS A 189 22.09 0.07 -7.83
C CYS A 189 22.08 -0.82 -6.57
N ILE A 190 21.80 -0.23 -5.41
CA ILE A 190 21.72 -0.96 -4.14
C ILE A 190 20.54 -1.93 -4.12
N SER A 191 19.36 -1.48 -4.56
CA SER A 191 18.17 -2.32 -4.64
C SER A 191 18.38 -3.51 -5.60
N GLU A 192 18.98 -3.26 -6.77
CA GLU A 192 19.31 -4.32 -7.73
C GLU A 192 20.39 -5.26 -7.21
N PHE A 193 21.43 -4.75 -6.53
CA PHE A 193 22.46 -5.59 -5.93
C PHE A 193 21.92 -6.54 -4.87
N ASP A 194 21.05 -6.04 -3.98
CA ASP A 194 20.42 -6.88 -2.97
C ASP A 194 19.48 -7.93 -3.61
N ARG A 195 18.71 -7.53 -4.62
CA ARG A 195 17.82 -8.43 -5.37
C ARG A 195 18.61 -9.54 -6.07
N ILE A 196 19.62 -9.15 -6.85
CA ILE A 196 20.51 -10.06 -7.60
C ILE A 196 21.24 -11.00 -6.65
N GLY A 197 21.81 -10.46 -5.58
CA GLY A 197 22.58 -11.20 -4.58
C GLY A 197 21.76 -12.24 -3.82
N ARG A 198 20.49 -11.96 -3.51
CA ARG A 198 19.56 -12.93 -2.92
C ARG A 198 19.13 -14.05 -3.88
N GLY A 199 19.65 -14.05 -5.12
CA GLY A 199 19.29 -15.02 -6.15
C GLY A 199 17.86 -14.83 -6.66
N LEU A 200 17.29 -13.64 -6.50
CA LEU A 200 15.95 -13.28 -6.97
C LEU A 200 15.97 -12.91 -8.47
N ASN A 201 16.81 -13.59 -9.25
CA ASN A 201 17.11 -13.29 -10.65
C ASN A 201 16.34 -14.16 -11.64
N TYR A 202 15.97 -13.50 -12.73
CA TYR A 202 15.39 -14.05 -13.95
C TYR A 202 16.31 -13.64 -15.12
N ASP A 203 16.45 -14.46 -16.16
CA ASP A 203 17.19 -14.08 -17.35
C ASP A 203 16.49 -12.94 -18.10
N VAL A 204 17.15 -12.35 -19.11
CA VAL A 204 16.57 -11.34 -20.02
C VAL A 204 15.29 -11.79 -20.72
N LEU A 205 14.91 -13.07 -20.60
CA LEU A 205 13.68 -13.66 -21.13
C LEU A 205 12.66 -14.03 -20.03
N GLY A 206 12.85 -13.57 -18.80
CA GLY A 206 11.95 -13.86 -17.67
C GLY A 206 12.04 -15.31 -17.15
N ARG A 207 13.04 -16.09 -17.57
CA ARG A 207 13.21 -17.49 -17.16
C ARG A 207 14.10 -17.60 -15.93
N ARG A 208 13.79 -18.57 -15.07
CA ARG A 208 14.59 -18.89 -13.88
C ARG A 208 16.00 -19.34 -14.29
N VAL A 209 17.03 -18.71 -13.75
CA VAL A 209 18.42 -19.22 -13.87
C VAL A 209 18.55 -20.47 -12.99
N PRO A 210 18.85 -21.66 -13.54
CA PRO A 210 18.96 -22.88 -12.74
C PRO A 210 20.14 -22.81 -11.77
N GLY A 211 19.91 -23.14 -10.49
CA GLY A 211 20.97 -23.18 -9.45
C GLY A 211 20.76 -22.24 -8.28
N THR A 212 19.83 -21.27 -8.38
CA THR A 212 19.50 -20.36 -7.28
C THR A 212 18.28 -20.89 -6.48
N GLY A 213 18.48 -21.14 -5.18
CA GLY A 213 17.46 -21.66 -4.27
C GLY A 213 16.38 -20.66 -3.85
N ALA A 214 16.10 -19.63 -4.65
CA ALA A 214 15.15 -18.58 -4.31
C ALA A 214 13.69 -19.04 -4.43
N LYS A 215 12.87 -18.69 -3.42
CA LYS A 215 11.40 -18.67 -3.51
C LYS A 215 10.99 -17.57 -4.50
N TYR A 216 10.04 -17.90 -5.37
CA TYR A 216 9.57 -17.13 -6.52
C TYR A 216 9.24 -15.64 -6.22
N ILE A 217 9.80 -14.72 -7.01
CA ILE A 217 9.41 -13.29 -7.12
C ILE A 217 9.16 -13.02 -8.60
N PRO A 218 7.99 -12.54 -9.05
CA PRO A 218 7.66 -12.51 -10.48
C PRO A 218 8.63 -11.62 -11.33
N PRO A 219 8.87 -11.95 -12.62
CA PRO A 219 9.78 -11.25 -13.53
C PRO A 219 9.50 -9.75 -13.73
N ALA A 220 8.26 -9.29 -13.49
CA ALA A 220 7.78 -7.93 -13.76
C ALA A 220 8.41 -6.81 -12.90
N TYR A 221 9.35 -7.15 -12.01
CA TYR A 221 10.09 -6.18 -11.18
C TYR A 221 11.59 -6.11 -11.51
N SER A 222 12.07 -6.85 -12.51
CA SER A 222 13.46 -6.82 -12.96
C SER A 222 13.59 -5.89 -14.17
N VAL A 223 13.76 -4.59 -13.92
CA VAL A 223 14.19 -3.68 -14.98
C VAL A 223 15.72 -3.78 -15.12
N PRO A 224 16.28 -3.84 -16.34
CA PRO A 224 17.72 -3.84 -16.54
C PRO A 224 18.38 -2.69 -15.77
N LEU A 225 19.58 -2.88 -15.23
CA LEU A 225 20.27 -1.88 -14.40
C LEU A 225 20.37 -0.49 -15.06
N GLY A 226 20.49 -0.46 -16.39
CA GLY A 226 20.53 0.78 -17.19
C GLY A 226 19.18 1.34 -17.62
N HIS A 227 18.06 0.72 -17.26
CA HIS A 227 16.73 1.06 -17.78
C HIS A 227 16.34 2.51 -17.47
N MET A 228 16.49 2.95 -16.21
CA MET A 228 16.14 4.33 -15.84
C MET A 228 17.01 5.37 -16.57
N ALA A 229 18.28 5.04 -16.84
CA ALA A 229 19.15 5.90 -17.65
C ALA A 229 18.66 5.96 -19.10
N GLN A 230 18.28 4.81 -19.68
CA GLN A 230 17.71 4.75 -21.02
C GLN A 230 16.41 5.54 -21.14
N VAL A 231 15.46 5.37 -20.22
CA VAL A 231 14.19 6.11 -20.20
C VAL A 231 14.43 7.63 -20.09
N ALA A 232 15.40 8.05 -19.28
CA ALA A 232 15.78 9.45 -19.19
C ALA A 232 16.37 9.99 -20.50
N LEU A 233 17.21 9.22 -21.19
CA LEU A 233 17.75 9.60 -22.49
C LEU A 233 16.66 9.75 -23.55
N GLU A 234 15.70 8.82 -23.56
CA GLU A 234 14.56 8.77 -24.50
C GLU A 234 13.48 9.81 -24.21
N GLY A 235 13.62 10.57 -23.11
CA GLY A 235 12.65 11.59 -22.73
C GLY A 235 11.37 11.04 -22.12
N GLY A 236 11.41 9.81 -21.57
CA GLY A 236 10.27 9.21 -20.89
C GLY A 236 9.81 9.98 -19.65
N TYR A 237 10.67 10.86 -19.10
CA TYR A 237 10.34 11.76 -17.99
C TYR A 237 10.12 13.22 -18.43
N ASP A 238 10.10 13.49 -19.73
CA ASP A 238 9.82 14.83 -20.25
C ASP A 238 8.33 15.16 -20.14
N PRO A 239 7.96 16.44 -19.94
CA PRO A 239 6.57 16.87 -19.99
C PRO A 239 5.89 16.40 -21.30
N PRO A 240 4.58 16.13 -21.29
CA PRO A 240 3.85 15.61 -22.46
C PRO A 240 3.94 16.44 -23.76
N GLY A 241 4.53 17.64 -23.74
CA GLY A 241 4.74 18.50 -24.92
C GLY A 241 6.18 18.53 -25.47
N ASP A 242 7.14 17.87 -24.83
CA ASP A 242 8.58 18.05 -25.10
C ASP A 242 9.29 16.76 -25.55
N ARG A 243 8.52 15.70 -25.84
CA ARG A 243 9.06 14.42 -26.34
C ARG A 243 9.72 14.64 -27.70
N ARG A 244 11.05 14.72 -27.72
CA ARG A 244 11.82 14.48 -28.94
C ARG A 244 11.50 13.07 -29.43
N ALA A 245 11.21 12.95 -30.73
CA ALA A 245 10.84 11.70 -31.39
C ALA A 245 11.73 10.52 -30.93
N ALA A 246 11.17 9.64 -30.09
CA ALA A 246 11.86 8.46 -29.60
C ALA A 246 11.98 7.44 -30.75
N LEU A 247 13.18 6.90 -30.95
CA LEU A 247 13.42 5.78 -31.85
C LEU A 247 12.84 4.48 -31.26
N PRO A 248 12.43 3.50 -32.08
CA PRO A 248 11.72 2.32 -31.61
C PRO A 248 12.60 1.44 -30.70
N VAL A 249 12.03 0.96 -29.60
CA VAL A 249 12.64 -0.01 -28.69
C VAL A 249 12.20 -1.42 -29.11
N GLU A 250 13.13 -2.25 -29.57
CA GLU A 250 12.88 -3.68 -29.85
C GLU A 250 13.27 -4.56 -28.65
N GLY A 251 12.34 -5.43 -28.23
CA GLY A 251 12.62 -6.67 -27.49
C GLY A 251 12.38 -6.63 -25.98
N ALA A 252 11.16 -6.94 -25.55
CA ALA A 252 10.85 -7.40 -24.18
C ALA A 252 9.91 -8.63 -24.27
N PRO A 253 10.17 -9.74 -23.56
CA PRO A 253 9.33 -10.92 -23.61
C PRO A 253 8.39 -11.04 -22.41
N GLU A 254 7.30 -11.74 -22.68
CA GLU A 254 6.08 -11.94 -21.89
C GLU A 254 6.21 -13.02 -20.80
N THR A 255 5.41 -12.94 -19.72
CA THR A 255 4.97 -14.11 -18.92
C THR A 255 3.89 -13.73 -17.90
N PRO A 256 2.98 -14.67 -17.52
CA PRO A 256 2.31 -14.58 -16.21
C PRO A 256 2.36 -15.87 -15.36
N GLY A 257 2.39 -15.70 -14.02
CA GLY A 257 2.21 -16.79 -13.04
C GLY A 257 2.42 -16.45 -11.53
N SER A 258 1.53 -15.63 -10.93
CA SER A 258 1.14 -15.41 -9.50
C SER A 258 2.10 -15.59 -8.28
N PRO A 259 2.21 -14.57 -7.38
CA PRO A 259 2.92 -14.61 -6.07
C PRO A 259 2.12 -14.19 -4.80
N ASP A 260 2.84 -14.25 -3.66
CA ASP A 260 2.60 -14.09 -2.21
C ASP A 260 1.90 -12.78 -1.72
N PRO A 261 1.23 -12.74 -0.54
CA PRO A 261 0.17 -11.77 -0.17
C PRO A 261 0.60 -10.49 0.59
N ALA A 262 1.90 -10.13 0.64
CA ALA A 262 2.39 -8.99 1.45
C ALA A 262 2.86 -7.74 0.66
N SER A 263 3.04 -7.81 -0.66
CA SER A 263 3.24 -6.63 -1.52
C SER A 263 1.88 -6.05 -1.95
N PRO A 264 1.76 -4.73 -2.20
CA PRO A 264 0.55 -4.18 -2.80
C PRO A 264 0.35 -4.86 -4.16
N HIS A 265 -0.69 -5.68 -4.24
CA HIS A 265 -1.01 -6.46 -5.43
C HIS A 265 -1.26 -5.51 -6.60
N VAL A 266 -0.41 -5.56 -7.62
CA VAL A 266 -0.61 -4.81 -8.87
C VAL A 266 -1.54 -5.64 -9.74
N TYR A 267 -2.73 -5.13 -9.99
CA TYR A 267 -3.71 -5.76 -10.85
C TYR A 267 -3.43 -5.49 -12.31
N ASP A 268 -3.05 -4.27 -12.68
CA ASP A 268 -2.81 -3.93 -14.07
C ASP A 268 -2.02 -2.63 -14.21
N LYS A 269 -1.34 -2.47 -15.34
CA LYS A 269 -0.87 -1.18 -15.83
C LYS A 269 -1.10 -1.09 -17.32
N ALA A 270 -1.59 0.06 -17.80
CA ALA A 270 -1.79 0.25 -19.24
C ALA A 270 -0.50 0.05 -20.06
N GLU A 271 0.66 0.39 -19.50
CA GLU A 271 1.97 0.19 -20.16
C GLU A 271 2.23 -1.28 -20.54
N TYR A 272 1.63 -2.24 -19.82
CA TYR A 272 1.77 -3.67 -20.09
C TYR A 272 1.15 -4.08 -21.43
N HIS A 273 0.22 -3.31 -21.99
CA HIS A 273 -0.53 -3.72 -23.19
C HIS A 273 -0.20 -2.89 -24.44
N ALA A 274 0.42 -1.71 -24.26
CA ALA A 274 0.71 -0.81 -25.37
C ALA A 274 1.64 -1.44 -26.42
N HIS A 275 2.63 -2.21 -25.98
CA HIS A 275 3.56 -2.88 -26.89
C HIS A 275 2.87 -3.98 -27.73
N VAL A 276 2.00 -4.80 -27.12
CA VAL A 276 1.23 -5.83 -27.81
C VAL A 276 0.34 -5.20 -28.89
N LEU A 277 -0.35 -4.10 -28.55
CA LEU A 277 -1.21 -3.41 -29.51
C LEU A 277 -0.43 -2.81 -30.69
N ALA A 278 0.76 -2.28 -30.43
CA ALA A 278 1.60 -1.72 -31.49
C ALA A 278 2.20 -2.81 -32.39
N HIS A 279 2.76 -3.87 -31.80
CA HIS A 279 3.53 -4.87 -32.54
C HIS A 279 2.69 -6.00 -33.13
N GLU A 280 1.69 -6.50 -32.40
CA GLU A 280 0.87 -7.63 -32.87
C GLU A 280 -0.36 -7.19 -33.66
N TYR A 281 -0.95 -6.06 -33.27
CA TYR A 281 -2.18 -5.56 -33.90
C TYR A 281 -1.92 -4.37 -34.84
N GLY A 282 -0.67 -3.90 -34.94
CA GLY A 282 -0.26 -2.87 -35.89
C GLY A 282 -0.85 -1.49 -35.62
N LEU A 283 -1.26 -1.20 -34.38
CA LEU A 283 -1.69 0.14 -34.00
C LEU A 283 -0.47 1.08 -34.01
N ASP A 284 -0.71 2.33 -34.38
CA ASP A 284 0.30 3.38 -34.18
C ASP A 284 0.67 3.46 -32.68
N PRO A 285 1.95 3.68 -32.30
CA PRO A 285 2.37 3.66 -30.89
C PRO A 285 1.60 4.62 -29.96
N GLU A 286 1.17 5.78 -30.47
CA GLU A 286 0.37 6.73 -29.70
C GLU A 286 -1.04 6.19 -29.47
N GLN A 287 -1.64 5.64 -30.53
CA GLN A 287 -2.94 4.97 -30.47
C GLN A 287 -2.90 3.75 -29.55
N ALA A 288 -1.86 2.92 -29.65
CA ALA A 288 -1.64 1.75 -28.82
C ALA A 288 -1.55 2.13 -27.34
N THR A 289 -0.82 3.20 -27.00
CA THR A 289 -0.69 3.70 -25.63
C THR A 289 -2.02 4.22 -25.08
N ALA A 290 -2.79 4.96 -25.89
CA ALA A 290 -4.12 5.43 -25.49
C ALA A 290 -5.10 4.26 -25.31
N GLN A 291 -5.07 3.31 -26.24
CA GLN A 291 -6.00 2.20 -26.32
C GLN A 291 -5.72 1.13 -25.27
N ALA A 292 -4.46 0.91 -24.89
CA ALA A 292 -4.04 0.03 -23.81
C ALA A 292 -4.69 0.38 -22.46
N ALA A 293 -5.05 1.66 -22.27
CA ALA A 293 -5.68 2.11 -21.04
C ALA A 293 -7.19 1.77 -20.97
N VAL A 294 -7.84 1.46 -22.08
CA VAL A 294 -9.30 1.43 -22.13
C VAL A 294 -9.92 0.27 -21.34
N PRO A 295 -9.47 -0.99 -21.48
CA PRO A 295 -10.10 -2.12 -20.78
C PRO A 295 -10.13 -1.96 -19.28
N THR A 296 -9.02 -1.56 -18.67
CA THR A 296 -8.93 -1.42 -17.21
C THR A 296 -9.54 -0.11 -16.73
N ALA A 297 -9.55 0.95 -17.56
CA ALA A 297 -10.29 2.17 -17.24
C ALA A 297 -11.78 1.89 -16.98
N PHE A 298 -12.42 0.98 -17.72
CA PHE A 298 -13.81 0.61 -17.43
C PHE A 298 -13.98 0.04 -16.02
N PHE A 299 -13.12 -0.88 -15.61
CA PHE A 299 -13.14 -1.45 -14.26
C PHE A 299 -12.83 -0.41 -13.18
N PHE A 300 -11.84 0.44 -13.44
CA PHE A 300 -11.44 1.50 -12.51
C PHE A 300 -12.54 2.55 -12.31
N GLY A 301 -13.20 2.96 -13.41
CA GLY A 301 -14.37 3.84 -13.35
C GLY A 301 -15.51 3.23 -12.53
N TRP A 302 -15.75 1.93 -12.67
CA TRP A 302 -16.71 1.21 -11.83
C TRP A 302 -16.31 1.27 -10.33
N LEU A 303 -15.06 0.94 -9.99
CA LEU A 303 -14.55 1.04 -8.61
C LEU A 303 -14.73 2.45 -8.02
N ALA A 304 -14.36 3.48 -8.78
CA ALA A 304 -14.44 4.88 -8.36
C ALA A 304 -15.89 5.33 -8.12
N SER A 305 -16.81 5.00 -9.03
CA SER A 305 -18.22 5.40 -8.91
C SER A 305 -18.97 4.68 -7.80
N ARG A 306 -18.50 3.50 -7.36
CA ARG A 306 -19.09 2.72 -6.25
C ARG A 306 -18.44 3.04 -4.89
N GLY A 307 -17.47 3.95 -4.86
CA GLY A 307 -16.78 4.34 -3.62
C GLY A 307 -15.89 3.22 -3.06
N LEU A 308 -15.33 2.39 -3.94
CA LEU A 308 -14.49 1.25 -3.56
C LEU A 308 -13.00 1.60 -3.51
N LEU A 309 -12.64 2.86 -3.70
CA LEU A 309 -11.30 3.39 -3.47
C LEU A 309 -11.07 3.64 -1.97
N ARG A 310 -9.81 3.58 -1.54
CA ARG A 310 -9.43 3.91 -0.17
C ARG A 310 -9.62 5.41 0.10
N ASP A 311 -9.95 5.75 1.34
CA ASP A 311 -10.35 7.11 1.74
C ASP A 311 -9.35 8.21 1.36
N ASP A 312 -8.06 7.95 1.51
CA ASP A 312 -6.98 8.87 1.16
C ASP A 312 -6.92 9.14 -0.34
N TRP A 313 -6.95 8.08 -1.16
CA TRP A 313 -7.00 8.19 -2.62
C TRP A 313 -8.29 8.86 -3.11
N ALA A 314 -9.44 8.48 -2.56
CA ALA A 314 -10.73 9.08 -2.89
C ALA A 314 -10.81 10.57 -2.51
N LYS A 315 -10.17 10.97 -1.41
CA LYS A 315 -10.06 12.39 -1.02
C LYS A 315 -9.19 13.17 -2.00
N SER A 316 -8.03 12.65 -2.37
CA SER A 316 -7.11 13.31 -3.32
C SER A 316 -7.70 13.44 -4.72
N ALA A 317 -8.48 12.46 -5.18
CA ALA A 317 -9.12 12.47 -6.50
C ALA A 317 -10.57 12.99 -6.49
N ARG A 318 -11.08 13.56 -5.39
CA ARG A 318 -12.51 13.87 -5.19
C ARG A 318 -13.13 14.67 -6.33
N GLN A 319 -12.47 15.72 -6.80
CA GLN A 319 -13.00 16.57 -7.87
C GLN A 319 -13.10 15.83 -9.22
N ARG A 320 -12.12 14.97 -9.52
CA ARG A 320 -12.11 14.14 -10.73
C ARG A 320 -13.14 13.03 -10.66
N ILE A 321 -13.28 12.36 -9.51
CA ILE A 321 -14.34 11.36 -9.29
C ILE A 321 -15.73 12.01 -9.45
N ALA A 322 -15.93 13.21 -8.91
CA ALA A 322 -17.18 13.95 -9.10
C ALA A 322 -17.41 14.29 -10.59
N ALA A 323 -16.39 14.76 -11.31
CA ALA A 323 -16.47 15.03 -12.74
C ALA A 323 -16.79 13.76 -13.55
N TYR A 324 -16.20 12.62 -13.19
CA TYR A 324 -16.48 11.33 -13.82
C TYR A 324 -17.92 10.88 -13.57
N ASN A 325 -18.40 10.97 -12.31
CA ASN A 325 -19.77 10.63 -11.94
C ASN A 325 -20.80 11.52 -12.66
N GLU A 326 -20.46 12.77 -12.93
CA GLU A 326 -21.25 13.73 -13.73
C GLU A 326 -21.07 13.56 -15.23
N ARG A 327 -20.27 12.58 -15.67
CA ARG A 327 -19.92 12.31 -17.08
C ARG A 327 -19.25 13.49 -17.80
N ARG A 328 -18.57 14.35 -17.05
CA ARG A 328 -17.74 15.45 -17.60
C ARG A 328 -16.36 15.00 -18.05
N ILE A 329 -15.85 13.90 -17.50
CA ILE A 329 -14.64 13.22 -17.94
C ILE A 329 -14.92 11.72 -18.06
N THR A 330 -14.13 11.05 -18.89
CA THR A 330 -14.13 9.59 -19.09
C THR A 330 -13.41 8.87 -17.95
N ALA A 331 -13.59 7.55 -17.85
CA ALA A 331 -12.82 6.74 -16.90
C ALA A 331 -11.34 6.69 -17.27
N VAL A 332 -11.00 6.82 -18.56
CA VAL A 332 -9.60 6.91 -19.02
C VAL A 332 -8.94 8.16 -18.47
N GLU A 333 -9.56 9.34 -18.64
CA GLU A 333 -9.05 10.61 -18.07
C GLU A 333 -9.01 10.62 -16.54
N LEU A 334 -9.90 9.87 -15.89
CA LEU A 334 -9.84 9.64 -14.45
C LEU A 334 -8.65 8.75 -14.10
N TRP A 335 -8.40 7.68 -14.86
CA TRP A 335 -7.35 6.71 -14.60
C TRP A 335 -5.94 7.26 -14.89
N ASP A 336 -5.81 8.21 -15.81
CA ASP A 336 -4.58 8.97 -16.06
C ASP A 336 -4.03 9.65 -14.81
N TRP A 337 -4.90 10.08 -13.89
CA TRP A 337 -4.49 10.65 -12.60
C TRP A 337 -3.83 9.64 -11.66
N PHE A 338 -4.04 8.34 -11.91
CA PHE A 338 -3.48 7.23 -11.15
C PHE A 338 -2.37 6.53 -11.94
N ASP A 339 -1.70 7.28 -12.82
CA ASP A 339 -0.62 6.79 -13.68
C ASP A 339 -0.98 5.53 -14.48
N ARG A 340 -2.28 5.37 -14.79
CA ARG A 340 -2.83 4.18 -15.45
C ARG A 340 -2.38 2.86 -14.79
N CYS A 341 -2.32 2.87 -13.46
CA CYS A 341 -1.86 1.75 -12.64
C CYS A 341 -2.95 1.35 -11.65
N LEU A 342 -3.42 0.09 -11.71
CA LEU A 342 -4.40 -0.47 -10.79
C LEU A 342 -3.67 -1.29 -9.71
N ILE A 343 -3.58 -0.76 -8.49
CA ILE A 343 -2.94 -1.44 -7.35
C ILE A 343 -3.88 -1.62 -6.16
N GLY A 344 -3.72 -2.71 -5.42
CA GLY A 344 -4.58 -3.03 -4.29
C GLY A 344 -4.51 -2.04 -3.13
N SER A 345 -3.40 -1.33 -2.97
CA SER A 345 -3.24 -0.32 -1.91
C SER A 345 -4.08 0.95 -2.12
N MET A 346 -4.58 1.22 -3.33
CA MET A 346 -5.50 2.34 -3.57
C MET A 346 -6.97 1.97 -3.43
N LEU A 347 -7.27 0.69 -3.22
CA LEU A 347 -8.62 0.19 -3.02
C LEU A 347 -8.95 0.11 -1.54
N SER A 348 -10.23 0.28 -1.21
CA SER A 348 -10.77 -0.11 0.08
C SER A 348 -10.59 -1.62 0.31
N ASP A 349 -10.68 -2.10 1.55
CA ASP A 349 -10.58 -3.54 1.84
C ASP A 349 -11.60 -4.35 1.03
N GLU A 350 -12.84 -3.85 0.90
CA GLU A 350 -13.90 -4.47 0.10
C GLU A 350 -13.58 -4.43 -1.40
N GLY A 351 -13.12 -3.29 -1.91
CA GLY A 351 -12.71 -3.14 -3.31
C GLY A 351 -11.55 -4.06 -3.69
N ASN A 352 -10.53 -4.14 -2.84
CA ASN A 352 -9.36 -5.00 -3.02
C ASN A 352 -9.74 -6.48 -2.94
N ALA A 353 -10.63 -6.86 -2.01
CA ALA A 353 -11.11 -8.23 -1.92
C ALA A 353 -11.91 -8.65 -3.17
N PHE A 354 -12.78 -7.78 -3.68
CA PHE A 354 -13.51 -8.05 -4.91
C PHE A 354 -12.58 -8.10 -6.13
N ALA A 355 -11.66 -7.15 -6.27
CA ALA A 355 -10.70 -7.13 -7.37
C ALA A 355 -9.81 -8.39 -7.35
N ARG A 356 -9.35 -8.87 -6.19
CA ARG A 356 -8.61 -10.16 -6.07
C ARG A 356 -9.42 -11.35 -6.56
N PHE A 357 -10.73 -11.33 -6.33
CA PHE A 357 -11.63 -12.40 -6.75
C PHE A 357 -11.91 -12.35 -8.26
N TYR A 358 -12.12 -11.15 -8.80
CA TYR A 358 -12.73 -10.98 -10.13
C TYR A 358 -11.78 -10.46 -11.21
N PHE A 359 -10.82 -9.59 -10.84
CA PHE A 359 -9.85 -9.01 -11.77
C PHE A 359 -8.68 -9.99 -11.95
N ARG A 360 -8.91 -11.05 -12.74
CA ARG A 360 -7.94 -12.11 -13.04
C ARG A 360 -7.54 -12.06 -14.51
N PHE A 361 -6.28 -12.39 -14.79
CA PHE A 361 -5.75 -12.64 -16.13
C PHE A 361 -5.70 -14.14 -16.41
N GLU A 362 -5.86 -14.49 -17.68
CA GLU A 362 -5.61 -15.78 -18.36
C GLU A 362 -5.74 -17.08 -17.54
N GLY A 363 -6.67 -17.95 -17.95
CA GLY A 363 -6.79 -19.33 -17.46
C GLY A 363 -7.88 -19.57 -16.41
N GLU A 364 -8.44 -18.51 -15.82
CA GLU A 364 -9.62 -18.58 -14.96
C GLU A 364 -10.65 -17.52 -15.36
N PRO A 365 -11.97 -17.85 -15.40
CA PRO A 365 -13.00 -16.89 -15.76
C PRO A 365 -12.97 -15.64 -14.87
N GLY A 366 -12.86 -14.46 -15.46
CA GLY A 366 -12.73 -13.20 -14.74
C GLY A 366 -13.22 -11.99 -15.52
N TYR A 367 -12.72 -10.81 -15.12
CA TYR A 367 -13.09 -9.53 -15.70
C TYR A 367 -12.90 -9.46 -17.22
N TYR A 368 -11.76 -9.91 -17.74
CA TYR A 368 -11.47 -9.80 -19.18
C TYR A 368 -12.35 -10.72 -20.04
N ASP A 369 -12.80 -11.87 -19.53
CA ASP A 369 -13.76 -12.73 -20.22
C ASP A 369 -15.13 -12.05 -20.33
N ASP A 370 -15.60 -11.49 -19.21
CA ASP A 370 -16.86 -10.76 -19.15
C ASP A 370 -16.81 -9.49 -20.02
N LEU A 371 -15.69 -8.77 -20.03
CA LEU A 371 -15.47 -7.63 -20.92
C LEU A 371 -15.52 -8.06 -22.39
N THR A 372 -14.85 -9.16 -22.74
CA THR A 372 -14.81 -9.70 -24.09
C THR A 372 -16.20 -10.12 -24.55
N ALA A 373 -16.94 -10.86 -23.71
CA ALA A 373 -18.31 -11.28 -23.98
C ALA A 373 -19.27 -10.09 -24.09
N ALA A 374 -19.08 -9.06 -23.26
CA ALA A 374 -19.94 -7.89 -23.24
C ALA A 374 -19.72 -6.98 -24.44
N LEU A 375 -18.48 -6.76 -24.88
CA LEU A 375 -18.12 -5.68 -25.80
C LEU A 375 -17.22 -6.06 -26.99
N ALA A 376 -16.48 -7.16 -26.92
CA ALA A 376 -15.42 -7.48 -27.88
C ALA A 376 -15.64 -8.78 -28.68
N ALA A 377 -16.85 -9.33 -28.68
CA ALA A 377 -17.15 -10.60 -29.34
C ALA A 377 -16.80 -10.62 -30.84
N ASP A 378 -16.94 -9.47 -31.52
CA ASP A 378 -16.64 -9.29 -32.95
C ASP A 378 -15.33 -8.51 -33.17
N MET A 379 -14.48 -8.37 -32.15
CA MET A 379 -13.25 -7.58 -32.19
C MET A 379 -12.00 -8.47 -32.07
N PRO A 380 -10.83 -8.03 -32.58
CA PRO A 380 -9.59 -8.79 -32.48
C PRO A 380 -9.18 -9.09 -31.03
N SER A 381 -9.47 -8.17 -30.10
CA SER A 381 -9.28 -8.37 -28.67
C SER A 381 -10.13 -7.37 -27.87
N SER A 382 -10.25 -7.59 -26.55
CA SER A 382 -10.88 -6.65 -25.62
C SER A 382 -10.21 -5.26 -25.60
N PHE A 383 -8.95 -5.18 -26.03
CA PHE A 383 -8.22 -3.93 -26.20
C PHE A 383 -8.64 -3.15 -27.43
N HIS A 384 -9.43 -3.68 -28.36
CA HIS A 384 -9.96 -2.91 -29.50
C HIS A 384 -11.29 -2.21 -29.18
N VAL A 385 -11.83 -2.41 -27.97
CA VAL A 385 -13.06 -1.78 -27.53
C VAL A 385 -12.81 -0.28 -27.33
N PRO A 386 -13.51 0.62 -28.05
CA PRO A 386 -13.36 2.04 -27.81
C PRO A 386 -14.01 2.44 -26.48
N TYR A 387 -13.43 3.42 -25.80
CA TYR A 387 -14.07 3.97 -24.61
C TYR A 387 -15.29 4.82 -25.03
N THR A 388 -16.46 4.46 -24.51
CA THR A 388 -17.67 5.30 -24.55
C THR A 388 -18.42 5.15 -23.23
N PHE A 389 -19.23 6.14 -22.85
CA PHE A 389 -20.09 6.02 -21.66
C PHE A 389 -21.15 4.91 -21.79
N GLU A 390 -21.53 4.55 -23.02
CA GLU A 390 -22.42 3.43 -23.28
C GLU A 390 -21.73 2.09 -23.01
N ASN A 391 -20.49 1.94 -23.49
CA ASN A 391 -19.66 0.77 -23.21
C ASN A 391 -19.36 0.67 -21.71
N GLN A 392 -19.05 1.78 -21.04
CA GLN A 392 -18.91 1.83 -19.59
C GLN A 392 -20.19 1.33 -18.90
N ALA A 393 -21.38 1.79 -19.31
CA ALA A 393 -22.63 1.34 -18.71
C ALA A 393 -22.90 -0.16 -18.89
N ARG A 394 -22.49 -0.74 -20.03
CA ARG A 394 -22.57 -2.18 -20.29
C ARG A 394 -21.63 -2.97 -19.39
N VAL A 395 -20.38 -2.53 -19.25
CA VAL A 395 -19.41 -3.16 -18.34
C VAL A 395 -19.90 -3.01 -16.90
N ASP A 396 -20.33 -1.83 -16.48
CA ASP A 396 -20.89 -1.57 -15.15
C ASP A 396 -21.98 -2.58 -14.78
N ALA A 397 -22.91 -2.87 -15.69
CA ALA A 397 -24.00 -3.82 -15.44
C ALA A 397 -23.50 -5.25 -15.20
N VAL A 398 -22.47 -5.67 -15.94
CA VAL A 398 -21.85 -7.00 -15.78
C VAL A 398 -21.07 -7.08 -14.47
N VAL A 399 -20.25 -6.05 -14.18
CA VAL A 399 -19.46 -6.00 -12.95
C VAL A 399 -20.37 -5.88 -11.73
N ASP A 400 -21.46 -5.11 -11.79
CA ASP A 400 -22.47 -5.02 -10.72
C ASP A 400 -23.10 -6.39 -10.41
N ALA A 401 -23.42 -7.19 -11.44
CA ALA A 401 -23.95 -8.53 -11.27
C ALA A 401 -22.94 -9.48 -10.60
N ARG A 402 -21.68 -9.43 -11.03
CA ARG A 402 -20.57 -10.24 -10.45
C ARG A 402 -20.26 -9.84 -9.02
N TYR A 403 -20.25 -8.54 -8.75
CA TYR A 403 -20.06 -8.00 -7.41
C TYR A 403 -21.19 -8.41 -6.46
N ALA A 404 -22.45 -8.35 -6.91
CA ALA A 404 -23.59 -8.82 -6.13
C ALA A 404 -23.48 -10.32 -5.79
N GLN A 405 -23.15 -11.16 -6.77
CA GLN A 405 -22.93 -12.60 -6.57
C GLN A 405 -21.81 -12.88 -5.57
N TRP A 406 -20.66 -12.21 -5.75
CA TRP A 406 -19.51 -12.33 -4.85
C TRP A 406 -19.87 -11.93 -3.42
N ARG A 407 -20.58 -10.81 -3.24
CA ARG A 407 -21.02 -10.36 -1.91
C ARG A 407 -21.96 -11.33 -1.23
N GLU A 408 -22.95 -11.87 -1.96
CA GLU A 408 -23.87 -12.86 -1.40
C GLU A 408 -23.13 -14.12 -0.94
N GLN A 409 -22.14 -14.56 -1.71
CA GLN A 409 -21.31 -15.71 -1.35
C GLN A 409 -20.43 -15.41 -0.13
N ALA A 410 -19.73 -14.26 -0.12
CA ALA A 410 -18.86 -13.88 0.98
C ALA A 410 -19.61 -13.66 2.32
N GLN A 411 -20.89 -13.26 2.25
CA GLN A 411 -21.78 -13.20 3.42
C GLN A 411 -22.17 -14.59 3.94
N LYS A 412 -22.43 -15.56 3.04
CA LYS A 412 -22.71 -16.95 3.42
C LYS A 412 -21.50 -17.61 4.09
N ASP A 413 -20.30 -17.29 3.61
CA ASP A 413 -19.05 -17.89 4.10
C ASP A 413 -18.50 -17.22 5.36
N GLY A 414 -19.13 -16.16 5.86
CA GLY A 414 -18.71 -15.43 7.06
C GLY A 414 -17.39 -14.66 6.90
N ALA A 415 -16.87 -14.54 5.68
CA ALA A 415 -15.57 -13.95 5.37
C ALA A 415 -15.57 -12.41 5.42
N LEU A 416 -16.75 -11.77 5.34
CA LEU A 416 -16.89 -10.32 5.46
C LEU A 416 -17.65 -9.93 6.74
N SER A 417 -16.93 -9.37 7.71
CA SER A 417 -17.51 -8.67 8.86
C SER A 417 -17.95 -7.26 8.44
N LEU A 418 -18.99 -7.16 7.61
CA LEU A 418 -19.57 -5.86 7.26
C LEU A 418 -20.45 -5.33 8.41
N PRO A 419 -20.45 -4.03 8.71
CA PRO A 419 -21.48 -3.44 9.55
C PRO A 419 -22.86 -3.65 8.90
N PRO A 420 -23.89 -4.08 9.64
CA PRO A 420 -25.20 -4.31 9.06
C PRO A 420 -25.81 -2.98 8.60
N ASN A 421 -26.03 -2.87 7.29
CA ASN A 421 -26.70 -1.78 6.54
C ASN A 421 -25.89 -0.52 6.19
N ALA A 422 -24.92 -0.64 5.28
CA ALA A 422 -24.71 0.42 4.29
C ALA A 422 -25.71 0.20 3.13
N ARG A 423 -26.77 1.01 3.08
CA ARG A 423 -27.66 1.00 1.90
C ARG A 423 -26.84 1.45 0.69
N PRO A 424 -26.99 0.83 -0.49
CA PRO A 424 -26.45 1.39 -1.71
C PRO A 424 -27.02 2.81 -1.87
N ALA A 425 -26.15 3.76 -2.22
CA ALA A 425 -26.55 5.11 -2.57
C ALA A 425 -27.65 5.01 -3.64
N ARG A 426 -28.87 5.43 -3.30
CA ARG A 426 -29.98 5.47 -4.26
C ARG A 426 -29.57 6.37 -5.41
N GLY A 427 -29.32 5.76 -6.57
CA GLY A 427 -29.42 6.44 -7.86
C GLY A 427 -30.75 7.20 -7.92
N GLY A 428 -30.68 8.43 -8.42
CA GLY A 428 -31.80 9.36 -8.46
C GLY A 428 -33.05 8.74 -9.10
N ARG A 429 -34.16 8.78 -8.36
CA ARG A 429 -35.50 8.60 -8.94
C ARG A 429 -36.34 9.85 -8.68
N VAL A 430 -36.93 10.30 -9.79
CA VAL A 430 -37.92 11.37 -10.00
C VAL A 430 -39.10 11.28 -8.99
N PRO A 431 -39.73 12.40 -8.58
CA PRO A 431 -40.60 12.42 -7.40
C PRO A 431 -42.03 11.92 -7.69
N GLY A 432 -42.61 11.24 -6.70
CA GLY A 432 -44.03 10.87 -6.69
C GLY A 432 -44.52 10.39 -5.31
N ALA A 433 -45.38 11.23 -4.72
CA ALA A 433 -46.46 10.97 -3.74
C ALA A 433 -46.14 10.43 -2.32
N ALA A 434 -46.71 11.16 -1.36
CA ALA A 434 -46.70 10.93 0.09
C ALA A 434 -47.76 9.92 0.56
N THR A 435 -47.54 9.29 1.73
CA THR A 435 -48.45 9.27 2.92
C THR A 435 -47.98 8.26 3.99
N GLY A 436 -48.24 8.57 5.27
CA GLY A 436 -48.35 7.57 6.36
C GLY A 436 -47.35 7.68 7.52
N ARG A 437 -47.72 8.38 8.61
CA ARG A 437 -46.99 8.45 9.89
C ARG A 437 -47.24 7.22 10.78
N SER A 438 -46.18 6.70 11.41
CA SER A 438 -46.24 5.94 12.66
C SER A 438 -45.07 6.38 13.55
N ALA A 439 -45.38 6.77 14.80
CA ALA A 439 -44.43 7.33 15.75
C ALA A 439 -43.49 6.24 16.29
N ARG A 440 -42.22 6.28 15.87
CA ARG A 440 -41.11 5.56 16.52
C ARG A 440 -40.24 6.60 17.22
N VAL A 441 -40.14 6.51 18.55
CA VAL A 441 -39.11 7.22 19.30
C VAL A 441 -37.77 6.60 18.89
N SER A 442 -36.95 7.40 18.22
CA SER A 442 -35.65 7.00 17.70
C SER A 442 -34.64 6.88 18.84
N LEU A 443 -33.72 5.91 18.73
CA LEU A 443 -32.56 5.75 19.61
C LEU A 443 -31.77 7.06 19.79
N ARG A 444 -31.83 7.97 18.79
CA ARG A 444 -31.23 9.31 18.86
C ARG A 444 -31.86 10.18 19.96
N THR A 445 -33.15 10.04 20.24
CA THR A 445 -33.85 10.82 21.28
C THR A 445 -33.47 10.35 22.68
N ALA A 446 -33.25 9.04 22.87
CA ALA A 446 -32.77 8.49 24.13
C ALA A 446 -31.31 8.86 24.41
N CYS A 447 -30.42 8.77 23.41
CA CYS A 447 -29.03 9.20 23.56
C CYS A 447 -28.90 10.71 23.79
N ALA A 448 -29.73 11.52 23.13
CA ALA A 448 -29.76 12.97 23.36
C ALA A 448 -30.20 13.31 24.80
N GLY A 449 -31.17 12.57 25.36
CA GLY A 449 -31.57 12.72 26.76
C GLY A 449 -30.44 12.40 27.74
N THR A 450 -29.70 11.31 27.52
CA THR A 450 -28.57 10.92 28.39
C THR A 450 -27.41 11.92 28.33
N VAL A 451 -27.08 12.42 27.14
CA VAL A 451 -26.05 13.45 26.97
C VAL A 451 -26.47 14.77 27.61
N LEU A 452 -27.75 15.15 27.50
CA LEU A 452 -28.28 16.36 28.12
C LEU A 452 -28.27 16.27 29.65
N VAL A 453 -28.64 15.13 30.24
CA VAL A 453 -28.55 14.90 31.68
C VAL A 453 -27.09 14.96 32.16
N PHE A 454 -26.16 14.39 31.39
CA PHE A 454 -24.73 14.43 31.72
C PHE A 454 -24.17 15.85 31.67
N MET A 455 -24.53 16.63 30.65
CA MET A 455 -24.11 18.03 30.50
C MET A 455 -24.71 18.94 31.57
N LEU A 456 -25.98 18.75 31.94
CA LEU A 456 -26.62 19.52 33.01
C LEU A 456 -26.04 19.17 34.38
N THR A 457 -25.72 17.89 34.61
CA THR A 457 -25.06 17.43 35.84
C THR A 457 -23.64 17.99 35.95
N TRP A 458 -22.90 18.04 34.84
CA TRP A 458 -21.57 18.66 34.77
C TRP A 458 -21.62 20.18 35.01
N ALA A 459 -22.58 20.87 34.38
CA ALA A 459 -22.76 22.32 34.54
C ALA A 459 -23.14 22.71 35.96
N PHE A 460 -23.93 21.87 36.65
CA PHE A 460 -24.37 22.15 38.02
C PHE A 460 -23.31 21.80 39.08
N LEU A 461 -22.51 20.74 38.86
CA LEU A 461 -21.52 20.27 39.84
C LEU A 461 -20.11 20.84 39.63
N GLY A 462 -19.79 21.34 38.43
CA GLY A 462 -18.50 21.96 38.12
C GLY A 462 -18.17 23.22 38.92
N GLN A 463 -19.16 23.78 39.63
CA GLN A 463 -18.99 24.97 40.47
C GLN A 463 -18.86 24.66 41.97
N HIS A 464 -18.94 23.38 42.39
CA HIS A 464 -18.88 23.04 43.81
C HIS A 464 -17.45 22.70 44.27
N PRO A 465 -16.95 23.25 45.40
CA PRO A 465 -15.54 23.12 45.83
C PRO A 465 -15.08 21.70 46.20
N ARG A 466 -15.94 20.69 46.10
CA ARG A 466 -15.61 19.26 46.32
C ARG A 466 -15.90 18.38 45.08
N GLY A 467 -16.04 18.99 43.90
CA GLY A 467 -16.47 18.31 42.66
C GLY A 467 -15.62 17.09 42.27
N ALA A 468 -14.33 17.06 42.60
CA ALA A 468 -13.44 15.96 42.23
C ALA A 468 -13.80 14.62 42.91
N SER A 469 -14.18 14.62 44.19
CA SER A 469 -14.55 13.39 44.90
C SER A 469 -15.91 12.86 44.47
N PHE A 470 -16.81 13.74 44.04
CA PHE A 470 -18.13 13.36 43.54
C PHE A 470 -18.04 12.79 42.11
N LEU A 471 -17.18 13.38 41.26
CA LEU A 471 -16.90 12.88 39.92
C LEU A 471 -16.34 11.45 39.95
N ALA A 472 -15.47 11.11 40.90
CA ALA A 472 -14.96 9.74 41.05
C ALA A 472 -16.06 8.71 41.32
N VAL A 473 -17.06 9.06 42.15
CA VAL A 473 -18.22 8.20 42.44
C VAL A 473 -19.14 8.08 41.22
N CYS A 474 -19.39 9.19 40.50
CA CYS A 474 -20.20 9.18 39.29
C CYS A 474 -19.56 8.41 38.13
N PHE A 475 -18.24 8.50 37.95
CA PHE A 475 -17.50 7.73 36.96
C PHE A 475 -17.48 6.23 37.30
N GLY A 476 -17.36 5.87 38.58
CA GLY A 476 -17.51 4.49 39.04
C GLY A 476 -18.91 3.92 38.74
N GLY A 477 -19.96 4.72 38.94
CA GLY A 477 -21.34 4.35 38.57
C GLY A 477 -21.53 4.18 37.07
N ALA A 478 -21.00 5.10 36.25
CA ALA A 478 -21.11 5.06 34.79
C ALA A 478 -20.38 3.86 34.17
N ALA A 479 -19.23 3.47 34.74
CA ALA A 479 -18.47 2.29 34.32
C ALA A 479 -19.24 0.97 34.52
N VAL A 480 -20.17 0.93 35.47
CA VAL A 480 -21.04 -0.23 35.72
C VAL A 480 -22.37 -0.13 34.95
N PHE A 481 -22.86 1.09 34.71
CA PHE A 481 -24.13 1.33 34.03
C PHE A 481 -24.07 1.03 32.52
N LEU A 482 -22.96 1.38 31.84
CA LEU A 482 -22.80 1.12 30.41
C LEU A 482 -22.84 -0.38 30.05
N PRO A 483 -22.10 -1.27 30.75
CA PRO A 483 -22.20 -2.72 30.53
C PRO A 483 -23.61 -3.27 30.76
N LEU A 484 -24.37 -2.72 31.73
CA LEU A 484 -25.72 -3.17 32.04
C LEU A 484 -26.73 -2.77 30.95
N VAL A 485 -26.61 -1.56 30.41
CA VAL A 485 -27.39 -1.10 29.25
C VAL A 485 -27.04 -1.94 28.01
N PHE A 486 -25.76 -2.27 27.83
CA PHE A 486 -25.32 -3.14 26.75
C PHE A 486 -25.87 -4.57 26.89
N LEU A 487 -25.92 -5.11 28.12
CA LEU A 487 -26.54 -6.40 28.43
C LEU A 487 -28.05 -6.39 28.17
N LEU A 488 -28.75 -5.30 28.51
CA LEU A 488 -30.18 -5.11 28.25
C LEU A 488 -30.50 -5.05 26.75
N VAL A 489 -29.67 -4.34 25.97
CA VAL A 489 -29.79 -4.27 24.51
C VAL A 489 -29.55 -5.66 23.90
N ARG A 490 -28.51 -6.36 24.35
CA ARG A 490 -28.16 -7.69 23.85
C ARG A 490 -29.20 -8.77 24.20
N ALA A 491 -29.79 -8.73 25.39
CA ALA A 491 -30.85 -9.64 25.81
C ALA A 491 -32.14 -9.48 24.96
N ARG A 492 -32.39 -8.28 24.42
CA ARG A 492 -33.52 -8.00 23.54
C ARG A 492 -33.33 -8.58 22.14
N GLU A 493 -32.07 -8.64 21.70
CA GLU A 493 -31.65 -9.07 20.36
C GLU A 493 -31.35 -10.58 20.26
N THR A 494 -31.12 -11.28 21.38
CA THR A 494 -30.96 -12.74 21.36
C THR A 494 -32.26 -13.48 20.97
N PRO A 495 -32.19 -14.52 20.12
CA PRO A 495 -33.34 -15.35 19.77
C PRO A 495 -33.67 -16.29 20.94
N GLY A 496 -34.71 -15.94 21.69
CA GLY A 496 -35.26 -16.72 22.80
C GLY A 496 -36.74 -16.39 22.96
N GLY A 497 -37.53 -17.32 23.52
CA GLY A 497 -38.98 -17.14 23.70
C GLY A 497 -39.31 -15.94 24.58
N GLU A 498 -40.47 -15.30 24.36
CA GLU A 498 -40.88 -14.05 25.03
C GLU A 498 -40.77 -14.10 26.56
N SER A 499 -41.04 -15.26 27.17
CA SER A 499 -40.91 -15.49 28.61
C SER A 499 -39.48 -15.27 29.14
N GLN A 500 -38.47 -15.67 28.35
CA GLN A 500 -37.06 -15.52 28.72
C GLN A 500 -36.57 -14.06 28.59
N LYS A 501 -37.12 -13.33 27.60
CA LYS A 501 -36.88 -11.89 27.44
C LYS A 501 -37.52 -11.08 28.57
N ALA A 502 -38.73 -11.46 29.01
CA ALA A 502 -39.42 -10.83 30.13
C ALA A 502 -38.67 -11.04 31.46
N ALA A 503 -38.17 -12.25 31.71
CA ALA A 503 -37.38 -12.54 32.91
C ALA A 503 -36.05 -11.75 32.95
N CYS A 504 -35.36 -11.61 31.82
CA CYS A 504 -34.14 -10.80 31.73
C CYS A 504 -34.42 -9.30 31.96
N ALA A 505 -35.52 -8.79 31.40
CA ALA A 505 -35.92 -7.40 31.60
C ALA A 505 -36.30 -7.11 33.08
N GLN A 506 -37.01 -8.02 33.74
CA GLN A 506 -37.31 -7.91 35.17
C GLN A 506 -36.06 -7.97 36.04
N ALA A 507 -35.14 -8.90 35.79
CA ALA A 507 -33.88 -9.01 36.54
C ALA A 507 -33.01 -7.75 36.41
N ALA A 508 -32.92 -7.19 35.19
CA ALA A 508 -32.21 -5.94 34.96
C ALA A 508 -32.90 -4.73 35.62
N GLY A 509 -34.24 -4.68 35.60
CA GLY A 509 -35.00 -3.64 36.31
C GLY A 509 -34.78 -3.67 37.83
N LEU A 510 -34.74 -4.87 38.43
CA LEU A 510 -34.45 -5.04 39.85
C LEU A 510 -33.01 -4.64 40.21
N LEU A 511 -32.04 -4.93 39.33
CA LEU A 511 -30.64 -4.48 39.49
C LEU A 511 -30.51 -2.96 39.45
N VAL A 512 -31.21 -2.29 38.53
CA VAL A 512 -31.22 -0.83 38.44
C VAL A 512 -31.88 -0.21 39.68
N LEU A 513 -33.01 -0.77 40.14
CA LEU A 513 -33.68 -0.31 41.36
C LEU A 513 -32.81 -0.51 42.61
N GLY A 514 -32.12 -1.65 42.72
CA GLY A 514 -31.18 -1.92 43.81
C GLY A 514 -29.99 -0.95 43.82
N MET A 515 -29.45 -0.62 42.64
CA MET A 515 -28.41 0.41 42.52
C MET A 515 -28.91 1.80 42.90
N LEU A 516 -30.09 2.21 42.44
CA LEU A 516 -30.67 3.50 42.80
C LEU A 516 -30.95 3.60 44.29
N ALA A 517 -31.47 2.53 44.91
CA ALA A 517 -31.73 2.47 46.35
C ALA A 517 -30.46 2.55 47.21
N TYR A 518 -29.28 2.21 46.65
CA TYR A 518 -28.01 2.23 47.37
C TYR A 518 -27.15 3.49 47.07
N VAL A 519 -27.17 3.96 45.82
CA VAL A 519 -26.45 5.17 45.39
C VAL A 519 -27.14 6.43 45.92
N TRP A 520 -28.48 6.45 46.00
CA TRP A 520 -29.22 7.63 46.46
C TRP A 520 -28.93 8.02 47.92
N PRO A 521 -28.93 7.09 48.91
CA PRO A 521 -28.55 7.42 50.28
C PRO A 521 -27.07 7.82 50.42
N ALA A 522 -26.17 7.19 49.66
CA ALA A 522 -24.74 7.52 49.70
C ALA A 522 -24.47 8.94 49.15
N CYS A 523 -25.15 9.32 48.06
CA CYS A 523 -25.09 10.68 47.53
C CYS A 523 -25.75 11.69 48.49
N SER A 524 -26.87 11.35 49.12
CA SER A 524 -27.53 12.20 50.12
C SER A 524 -26.64 12.45 51.34
N MET A 525 -25.97 11.41 51.87
CA MET A 525 -25.05 11.54 53.01
C MET A 525 -23.82 12.41 52.70
N LEU A 526 -23.31 12.34 51.46
CA LEU A 526 -22.20 13.17 51.00
C LEU A 526 -22.60 14.64 50.81
N LEU A 527 -23.83 14.90 50.36
CA LEU A 527 -24.38 16.25 50.25
C LEU A 527 -24.65 16.87 51.64
N ASP A 528 -25.05 16.06 52.62
CA ASP A 528 -25.24 16.47 54.02
C ASP A 528 -23.92 16.58 54.83
N GLY A 529 -22.76 16.39 54.18
CA GLY A 529 -21.45 16.57 54.80
C GLY A 529 -21.01 15.47 55.77
N ARG A 530 -21.65 14.28 55.75
CA ARG A 530 -21.26 13.13 56.56
C ARG A 530 -20.16 12.31 55.87
N ALA A 531 -19.35 11.59 56.65
CA ALA A 531 -18.25 10.79 56.12
C ALA A 531 -18.76 9.61 55.26
N ALA A 532 -18.07 9.36 54.14
CA ALA A 532 -18.38 8.27 53.22
C ALA A 532 -18.18 6.88 53.86
N PRO A 533 -18.92 5.84 53.42
CA PRO A 533 -18.72 4.47 53.89
C PRO A 533 -17.31 3.95 53.56
N ARG A 534 -16.80 3.04 54.40
CA ARG A 534 -15.41 2.56 54.30
C ARG A 534 -15.27 1.62 53.09
N LYS A 535 -14.06 1.57 52.51
CA LYS A 535 -13.73 0.80 51.30
C LYS A 535 -14.19 -0.67 51.34
N GLY A 536 -14.20 -1.30 52.52
CA GLY A 536 -14.66 -2.68 52.69
C GLY A 536 -16.14 -2.91 52.39
N ASP A 537 -17.01 -1.90 52.58
CA ASP A 537 -18.45 -2.03 52.34
C ASP A 537 -18.77 -2.15 50.84
N TRP A 538 -17.92 -1.56 49.99
CA TRP A 538 -18.04 -1.63 48.53
C TRP A 538 -17.66 -3.00 47.96
N GLU A 539 -16.68 -3.67 48.57
CA GLU A 539 -16.19 -4.96 48.11
C GLU A 539 -17.23 -6.07 48.35
N PHE A 540 -17.97 -6.03 49.47
CA PHE A 540 -19.08 -6.95 49.74
C PHE A 540 -20.25 -6.78 48.78
N PHE A 541 -20.55 -5.55 48.36
CA PHE A 541 -21.62 -5.27 47.40
C PHE A 541 -21.27 -5.81 46.00
N VAL A 542 -20.05 -5.54 45.51
CA VAL A 542 -19.59 -6.05 44.20
C VAL A 542 -19.57 -7.58 44.19
N LEU A 543 -19.15 -8.21 45.29
CA LEU A 543 -19.17 -9.66 45.43
C LEU A 543 -20.61 -10.22 45.45
N GLY A 544 -21.55 -9.55 46.11
CA GLY A 544 -22.96 -9.92 46.12
C GLY A 544 -23.63 -9.86 44.73
N VAL A 545 -23.34 -8.80 43.96
CA VAL A 545 -23.85 -8.64 42.58
C VAL A 545 -23.23 -9.70 41.65
N ALA A 546 -21.94 -9.99 41.80
CA ALA A 546 -21.26 -11.03 41.02
C ALA A 546 -21.81 -12.44 41.31
N LEU A 547 -22.08 -12.77 42.57
CA LEU A 547 -22.65 -14.06 42.97
C LEU A 547 -24.11 -14.21 42.52
N PHE A 548 -24.90 -13.13 42.58
CA PHE A 548 -26.28 -13.13 42.07
C PHE A 548 -26.31 -13.34 40.55
N ALA A 549 -25.44 -12.64 39.80
CA ALA A 549 -25.32 -12.81 38.35
C ALA A 549 -24.88 -14.23 37.96
N ALA A 550 -23.96 -14.83 38.73
CA ALA A 550 -23.53 -16.22 38.53
C ALA A 550 -24.66 -17.24 38.83
N GLY A 551 -25.51 -16.95 39.82
CA GLY A 551 -26.68 -17.78 40.16
C GLY A 551 -27.77 -17.78 39.08
N VAL A 552 -28.05 -16.62 38.47
CA VAL A 552 -29.02 -16.49 37.36
C VAL A 552 -28.60 -17.29 36.13
N TRP A 553 -27.30 -17.51 35.92
CA TRP A 553 -26.76 -18.26 34.78
C TRP A 553 -26.71 -19.78 34.98
N ARG A 554 -26.88 -20.27 36.22
CA ARG A 554 -26.95 -21.70 36.54
C ARG A 554 -28.39 -22.14 36.87
N ALA A 555 -29.36 -21.81 36.02
CA ALA A 555 -30.63 -22.51 36.02
C ALA A 555 -30.48 -23.86 35.27
N PRO A 556 -30.96 -25.00 35.81
CA PRO A 556 -30.68 -26.33 35.27
C PRO A 556 -31.42 -26.56 33.95
N LYS A 557 -30.71 -27.09 32.94
CA LYS A 557 -31.33 -27.62 31.72
C LYS A 557 -32.14 -28.87 32.06
N SER A 558 -33.46 -28.80 31.87
CA SER A 558 -34.36 -29.96 31.91
C SER A 558 -33.97 -31.02 30.86
N PRO A 559 -34.11 -32.33 31.15
CA PRO A 559 -33.67 -33.39 30.26
C PRO A 559 -34.69 -33.74 29.16
N ALA A 560 -34.13 -34.09 28.01
CA ALA A 560 -34.56 -35.04 26.97
C ALA A 560 -36.01 -35.02 26.44
N VAL A 561 -36.15 -35.08 25.10
CA VAL A 561 -36.88 -36.19 24.45
C VAL A 561 -36.24 -36.48 23.08
N LYS A 562 -35.74 -37.71 22.91
CA LYS A 562 -35.50 -38.35 21.61
C LYS A 562 -36.83 -38.80 21.02
N ARG A 563 -37.06 -38.54 19.74
CA ARG A 563 -37.67 -39.50 18.80
C ARG A 563 -37.05 -39.27 17.43
#